data_AF-A0A378F4Y8-F1
#
_entry.id   AF-A0A378F4Y8-F1
#
_cell.length_a   1.000
_cell.length_b   1.000
_cell.length_c   1.000
_cell.angle_alpha   90.00
_cell.angle_beta   90.00
_cell.angle_gamma   90.00
#
_symmetry.space_group_name_H-M   'P 1'
#
loop_
_entity.id
_entity.type
_entity.pdbx_description
1 polymer ?
#
loop_
_entity_poly.entity_id
_entity_poly.type
_entity_poly.pdbx_seq_one_letter_code
_entity_poly.pdbx_strand_id
1 'polypeptide(L)'
;MEQLRTELSHLLGEKLSRVECVSEQAATALWFLYDAQGNPMPLLARSFTTPGVARQLAWKISTLARNGTVRMPVVYGVMTHEEHPGPDVLLLERLRRRTVEAPTRTPARWEQLQEQIVEALLAWHRQDSGGCVGMVDNTRKTFGRTGTASG
;
A
#
# COMPACT_ATOMS: atom_id res chain seq x y z
N MET A 1 11.22 12.44 10.40
CA MET A 1 9.95 13.12 10.09
C MET A 1 10.14 14.36 9.22
N GLU A 2 10.98 15.33 9.62
CA GLU A 2 11.18 16.55 8.82
C GLU A 2 11.84 16.30 7.46
N GLN A 3 12.79 15.36 7.37
CA GLN A 3 13.46 15.01 6.12
C GLN A 3 12.46 14.57 5.04
N LEU A 4 11.57 13.62 5.37
CA LEU A 4 10.53 13.14 4.44
C LEU A 4 9.61 14.28 3.97
N ARG A 5 9.24 15.20 4.88
CA ARG A 5 8.44 16.38 4.50
C ARG A 5 9.19 17.26 3.51
N THR A 6 10.47 17.52 3.75
CA THR A 6 11.30 18.36 2.89
C THR A 6 11.48 17.74 1.50
N GLU A 7 11.80 16.45 1.45
CA GLU A 7 11.96 15.69 0.19
C GLU A 7 10.65 15.66 -0.60
N LEU A 8 9.52 15.34 0.05
CA LEU A 8 8.21 15.35 -0.61
C LEU A 8 7.80 16.75 -1.05
N SER A 9 8.10 17.80 -0.27
CA SER A 9 7.82 19.18 -0.68
C SER A 9 8.61 19.55 -1.94
N HIS A 10 9.88 19.14 -2.00
CA HIS A 10 10.72 19.37 -3.18
C HIS A 10 10.18 18.61 -4.41
N LEU A 11 9.83 17.33 -4.24
CA LEU A 11 9.34 16.49 -5.33
C LEU A 11 7.98 16.93 -5.88
N LEU A 12 7.07 17.40 -5.01
CA LEU A 12 5.77 17.90 -5.41
C LEU A 12 5.82 19.33 -5.97
N GLY A 13 6.93 20.05 -5.78
CA GLY A 13 7.06 21.45 -6.17
C GLY A 13 6.23 22.41 -5.31
N GLU A 14 5.74 21.96 -4.15
CA GLU A 14 4.94 22.75 -3.23
C GLU A 14 5.35 22.51 -1.78
N LYS A 15 5.20 23.52 -0.92
CA LYS A 15 5.54 23.39 0.50
C LYS A 15 4.46 22.62 1.24
N LEU A 16 4.81 21.48 1.82
CA LEU A 16 3.92 20.74 2.71
C LEU A 16 3.89 21.39 4.09
N SER A 17 2.70 21.68 4.62
CA SER A 17 2.57 22.17 6.01
C SER A 17 2.85 21.05 7.01
N ARG A 18 2.24 19.87 6.77
CA ARG A 18 2.26 18.72 7.67
C ARG A 18 2.28 17.41 6.91
N VAL A 19 2.96 16.43 7.49
CA VAL A 19 2.90 15.03 7.13
C VAL A 19 2.48 14.24 8.37
N GLU A 20 1.38 13.50 8.28
CA GLU A 20 0.76 12.81 9.41
C GLU A 20 0.85 11.30 9.21
N CYS A 21 1.39 10.57 10.20
CA CYS A 21 1.41 9.11 10.18
C CYS A 21 0.02 8.56 10.42
N VAL A 22 -0.50 7.77 9.49
CA VAL A 22 -1.82 7.13 9.60
C VAL A 22 -1.69 5.68 10.04
N SER A 23 -0.61 5.03 9.60
CA SER A 23 -0.32 3.64 9.95
C SER A 23 1.18 3.41 9.85
N GLU A 24 1.74 2.75 10.85
CA GLU A 24 3.15 2.40 10.89
C GLU A 24 3.29 0.90 11.21
N GLN A 25 4.11 0.23 10.41
CA GLN A 25 4.44 -1.18 10.53
C GLN A 25 5.96 -1.32 10.36
N ALA A 26 6.53 -2.44 10.81
CA ALA A 26 7.98 -2.64 10.88
C ALA A 26 8.75 -2.35 9.58
N ALA A 27 8.12 -2.53 8.40
CA ALA A 27 8.76 -2.32 7.10
C ALA A 27 8.08 -1.24 6.23
N THR A 28 6.99 -0.62 6.69
CA THR A 28 6.22 0.34 5.90
C THR A 28 5.44 1.31 6.76
N ALA A 29 5.36 2.57 6.33
CA ALA A 29 4.51 3.58 6.96
C ALA A 29 3.67 4.31 5.92
N LEU A 30 2.46 4.71 6.31
CA LEU A 30 1.48 5.39 5.49
C LEU A 30 1.25 6.81 6.02
N TRP A 31 1.29 7.78 5.12
CA TRP A 31 1.34 9.20 5.48
C TRP A 31 0.28 10.00 4.73
N PHE A 32 -0.49 10.82 5.45
CA PHE A 32 -1.30 11.87 4.85
C PHE A 32 -0.50 13.16 4.69
N LEU A 33 -0.64 13.77 3.53
CA LEU A 33 0.02 15.02 3.18
C LEU A 33 -0.98 16.17 3.25
N TYR A 34 -0.50 17.32 3.71
CA TYR A 34 -1.25 18.56 3.81
C TYR A 34 -0.52 19.68 3.07
N ASP A 35 -1.25 20.42 2.25
CA ASP A 35 -0.74 21.56 1.49
C ASP A 35 -0.25 22.70 2.41
N ALA A 36 0.30 23.77 1.84
CA ALA A 36 0.81 24.90 2.62
C ALA A 36 -0.27 25.58 3.50
N GLN A 37 -1.55 25.49 3.09
CA GLN A 37 -2.71 26.04 3.79
C GLN A 37 -3.26 25.09 4.87
N GLY A 38 -2.76 23.87 4.95
CA GLY A 38 -3.20 22.85 5.91
C GLY A 38 -4.37 22.00 5.42
N ASN A 39 -4.75 22.06 4.15
CA ASN A 39 -5.79 21.21 3.60
C ASN A 39 -5.25 19.82 3.25
N PRO A 40 -6.05 18.76 3.40
CA PRO A 40 -5.64 17.41 3.01
C PRO A 40 -5.47 17.29 1.50
N MET A 41 -4.29 16.88 1.07
CA MET A 41 -4.00 16.62 -0.33
C MET A 41 -4.78 15.42 -0.87
N PRO A 42 -5.04 15.36 -2.20
CA PRO A 42 -5.68 14.21 -2.84
C PRO A 42 -4.75 12.99 -2.99
N LEU A 43 -3.50 13.09 -2.52
CA LEU A 43 -2.54 12.00 -2.50
C LEU A 43 -2.01 11.71 -1.10
N LEU A 44 -1.44 10.53 -0.95
CA LEU A 44 -0.78 10.03 0.24
C LEU A 44 0.59 9.47 -0.15
N ALA A 45 1.47 9.36 0.84
CA ALA A 45 2.78 8.73 0.67
C ALA A 45 2.81 7.42 1.45
N ARG A 46 3.39 6.38 0.87
CA ARG A 46 3.70 5.13 1.56
C ARG A 46 5.19 4.85 1.46
N SER A 47 5.87 4.85 2.59
CA SER A 47 7.30 4.57 2.66
C SER A 47 7.55 3.08 2.90
N PHE A 48 8.70 2.59 2.41
CA PHE A 48 9.18 1.23 2.54
C PHE A 48 10.64 1.24 2.95
N THR A 49 11.01 0.45 3.94
CA THR A 49 12.41 0.32 4.37
C THR A 49 13.20 -0.59 3.44
N THR A 50 12.54 -1.54 2.78
CA THR A 50 13.16 -2.45 1.81
C THR A 50 13.13 -1.85 0.40
N PRO A 51 14.30 -1.67 -0.25
CA PRO A 51 14.38 -1.17 -1.61
C PRO A 51 13.60 -2.02 -2.61
N GLY A 52 13.05 -1.39 -3.64
CA GLY A 52 12.35 -2.05 -4.75
C GLY A 52 10.90 -2.45 -4.45
N VAL A 53 10.49 -2.53 -3.18
CA VAL A 53 9.11 -2.87 -2.80
C VAL A 53 8.12 -1.82 -3.28
N ALA A 54 8.46 -0.53 -3.16
CA ALA A 54 7.62 0.57 -3.64
C ALA A 54 7.37 0.46 -5.15
N ARG A 55 8.43 0.16 -5.93
CA ARG A 55 8.38 -0.03 -7.38
C ARG A 55 7.54 -1.26 -7.76
N GLN A 56 7.73 -2.38 -7.06
CA GLN A 56 6.93 -3.58 -7.29
C GLN A 56 5.45 -3.33 -6.99
N LEU A 57 5.13 -2.63 -5.92
CA LEU A 57 3.74 -2.30 -5.57
C LEU A 57 3.12 -1.32 -6.59
N ALA A 58 3.86 -0.30 -7.02
CA ALA A 58 3.43 0.59 -8.10
C ALA A 58 3.05 -0.17 -9.37
N TRP A 59 3.91 -1.11 -9.76
CA TRP A 59 3.68 -1.96 -10.93
C TRP A 59 2.43 -2.82 -10.76
N LYS A 60 2.28 -3.51 -9.61
CA LYS A 60 1.09 -4.33 -9.30
C LYS A 60 -0.18 -3.50 -9.38
N ILE A 61 -0.23 -2.33 -8.73
CA ILE A 61 -1.39 -1.44 -8.75
C ILE A 61 -1.70 -0.99 -10.17
N SER A 62 -0.69 -0.62 -10.96
CA SER A 62 -0.87 -0.17 -12.34
C SER A 62 -1.36 -1.27 -13.27
N THR A 63 -0.87 -2.50 -13.11
CA THR A 63 -1.33 -3.67 -13.87
C THR A 63 -2.78 -3.99 -13.53
N LEU A 64 -3.14 -4.01 -12.25
CA LEU A 64 -4.51 -4.24 -11.80
C LEU A 64 -5.45 -3.09 -12.20
N ALA A 65 -4.97 -1.85 -12.31
CA ALA A 65 -5.76 -0.73 -12.78
C ALA A 65 -6.14 -0.85 -14.26
N ARG A 66 -5.27 -1.45 -15.08
CA ARG A 66 -5.52 -1.64 -16.52
C ARG A 66 -6.35 -2.88 -16.82
N ASN A 67 -6.11 -3.96 -16.08
CA ASN A 67 -6.64 -5.28 -16.43
C ASN A 67 -7.66 -5.82 -15.43
N GLY A 68 -7.84 -5.15 -14.29
CA GLY A 68 -8.78 -5.56 -13.24
C GLY A 68 -10.16 -4.93 -13.41
N THR A 69 -11.15 -5.55 -12.77
CA THR A 69 -12.53 -5.03 -12.67
C THR A 69 -12.72 -4.09 -11.47
N VAL A 70 -11.76 -4.10 -10.54
CA VAL A 70 -11.75 -3.23 -9.36
C VAL A 70 -10.96 -1.97 -9.64
N ARG A 71 -11.56 -0.84 -9.26
CA ARG A 71 -10.90 0.46 -9.31
C ARG A 71 -9.71 0.50 -8.34
N MET A 72 -8.51 0.55 -8.90
CA MET A 72 -7.26 0.69 -8.16
C MET A 72 -6.92 2.18 -7.90
N PRO A 73 -6.24 2.54 -6.80
CA PRO A 73 -5.75 3.90 -6.56
C PRO A 73 -4.78 4.33 -7.67
N VAL A 74 -4.83 5.59 -8.07
CA VAL A 74 -3.85 6.13 -9.04
C VAL A 74 -2.47 6.15 -8.39
N VAL A 75 -1.46 5.68 -9.12
CA VAL A 75 -0.04 5.82 -8.76
C VAL A 75 0.47 7.11 -9.39
N TYR A 76 0.91 8.07 -8.56
CA TYR A 76 1.49 9.32 -9.04
C TYR A 76 2.98 9.21 -9.32
N GLY A 77 3.69 8.35 -8.59
CA GLY A 77 5.12 8.16 -8.78
C GLY A 77 5.76 7.31 -7.68
N VAL A 78 7.01 6.95 -7.91
CA VAL A 78 7.88 6.28 -6.94
C VAL A 78 9.15 7.09 -6.78
N MET A 79 9.49 7.43 -5.55
CA MET A 79 10.76 8.02 -5.19
C MET A 79 11.65 6.90 -4.65
N THR A 80 12.80 6.71 -5.30
CA THR A 80 13.85 5.78 -4.85
C THR A 80 15.12 6.57 -4.60
N HIS A 81 15.88 6.22 -3.57
CA HIS A 81 17.12 6.92 -3.26
C HIS A 81 18.32 6.12 -3.80
N GLU A 82 18.97 6.62 -4.85
CA GLU A 82 20.15 5.96 -5.45
C GLU A 82 21.47 6.41 -4.77
N GLU A 83 21.55 7.68 -4.33
CA GLU A 83 22.80 8.28 -3.81
C GLU A 83 22.85 8.39 -2.28
N HIS A 84 21.71 8.31 -1.58
CA HIS A 84 21.63 8.45 -0.12
C HIS A 84 20.74 7.35 0.47
N PRO A 85 21.05 6.80 1.65
CA PRO A 85 20.16 5.83 2.29
C PRO A 85 18.87 6.53 2.75
N GLY A 86 17.77 6.29 2.03
CA GLY A 86 16.44 6.78 2.35
C GLY A 86 15.38 5.73 2.00
N PRO A 87 14.22 5.72 2.67
CA PRO A 87 13.17 4.76 2.39
C PRO A 87 12.55 5.02 1.02
N ASP A 88 12.28 3.97 0.23
CA ASP A 88 11.53 4.14 -1.02
C ASP A 88 10.10 4.63 -0.70
N VAL A 89 9.63 5.64 -1.44
CA VAL A 89 8.30 6.23 -1.24
C VAL A 89 7.43 6.03 -2.48
N LEU A 90 6.24 5.49 -2.27
CA LEU A 90 5.18 5.36 -3.26
C LEU A 90 4.12 6.43 -3.04
N LEU A 91 3.86 7.25 -4.06
CA LEU A 91 2.79 8.25 -4.04
C LEU A 91 1.52 7.67 -4.66
N LEU A 92 0.44 7.68 -3.88
CA LEU A 92 -0.86 7.11 -4.28
C LEU A 92 -1.98 8.10 -4.08
N GLU A 93 -3.05 7.93 -4.84
CA GLU A 93 -4.30 8.60 -4.55
C GLU A 93 -4.85 8.26 -3.16
N ARG A 94 -5.27 9.32 -2.46
CA ARG A 94 -5.98 9.22 -1.21
C ARG A 94 -7.45 8.91 -1.46
N LEU A 95 -7.80 7.63 -1.37
CA LEU A 95 -9.19 7.18 -1.52
C LEU A 95 -10.06 7.69 -0.36
N ARG A 96 -11.14 8.40 -0.68
CA ARG A 96 -12.11 8.92 0.30
C ARG A 96 -13.30 7.97 0.55
N ARG A 97 -13.11 6.66 0.36
CA ARG A 97 -14.17 5.66 0.45
C ARG A 97 -14.21 4.99 1.82
N ARG A 98 -15.37 4.44 2.18
CA ARG A 98 -15.54 3.64 3.40
C ARG A 98 -14.96 2.23 3.22
N THR A 99 -14.39 1.71 4.30
CA THR A 99 -13.99 0.30 4.38
C THR A 99 -15.23 -0.60 4.41
N VAL A 100 -15.08 -1.84 3.95
CA VAL A 100 -16.15 -2.85 3.93
C VAL A 100 -16.61 -3.25 5.34
N GLU A 101 -15.75 -3.06 6.35
CA GLU A 101 -16.04 -3.30 7.77
C GLU A 101 -17.09 -2.34 8.33
N ALA A 102 -17.42 -1.26 7.61
CA ALA A 102 -18.57 -0.43 7.94
C ALA A 102 -19.87 -1.24 7.69
N PRO A 103 -20.79 -1.34 8.68
CA PRO A 103 -21.95 -2.23 8.60
C PRO A 103 -22.68 -2.11 7.26
N THR A 104 -22.80 -3.21 6.54
CA THR A 104 -23.51 -3.22 5.26
C THR A 104 -24.97 -2.88 5.50
N ARG A 105 -25.44 -1.84 4.81
CA ARG A 105 -26.70 -1.18 5.12
C ARG A 105 -27.97 -1.99 4.83
N THR A 106 -27.87 -3.25 4.34
CA THR A 106 -28.97 -4.22 4.12
C THR A 106 -28.40 -5.60 3.70
N PRO A 107 -29.09 -6.73 3.96
CA PRO A 107 -28.67 -8.08 3.50
C PRO A 107 -28.44 -8.22 1.99
N ALA A 108 -29.35 -7.71 1.16
CA ALA A 108 -29.21 -7.80 -0.30
C ALA A 108 -27.96 -7.09 -0.86
N ARG A 109 -27.56 -5.96 -0.23
CA ARG A 109 -26.30 -5.28 -0.58
C ARG A 109 -25.06 -6.05 -0.16
N TRP A 110 -25.16 -6.89 0.87
CA TRP A 110 -24.05 -7.73 1.30
C TRP A 110 -23.82 -8.87 0.31
N GLU A 111 -24.87 -9.55 -0.13
CA GLU A 111 -24.78 -10.60 -1.17
C GLU A 111 -24.18 -10.05 -2.46
N GLN A 112 -24.66 -8.91 -2.95
CA GLN A 112 -24.10 -8.25 -4.13
C GLN A 112 -22.62 -7.89 -3.95
N LEU A 113 -22.21 -7.45 -2.76
CA LEU A 113 -20.81 -7.14 -2.47
C LEU A 113 -19.94 -8.39 -2.45
N GLN A 114 -20.44 -9.50 -1.90
CA GLN A 114 -19.74 -10.78 -1.90
C GLN A 114 -19.46 -11.25 -3.33
N GLU A 115 -20.47 -11.21 -4.21
CA GLU A 115 -20.31 -11.55 -5.63
C GLU A 115 -19.26 -10.66 -6.30
N GLN A 116 -19.31 -9.34 -6.09
CA GLN A 116 -18.31 -8.41 -6.63
C GLN A 116 -16.90 -8.69 -6.14
N ILE A 117 -16.72 -9.07 -4.87
CA ILE A 117 -15.42 -9.43 -4.30
C ILE A 117 -14.91 -10.73 -4.93
N VAL A 118 -15.75 -11.75 -5.07
CA VAL A 118 -15.35 -13.03 -5.69
C VAL A 118 -14.94 -12.81 -7.14
N GLU A 119 -15.76 -12.11 -7.92
CA GLU A 119 -15.44 -11.81 -9.32
C GLU A 119 -14.16 -10.99 -9.48
N ALA A 120 -13.94 -10.00 -8.61
CA ALA A 120 -12.71 -9.23 -8.55
C ALA A 120 -11.48 -10.10 -8.31
N LEU A 121 -11.54 -11.00 -7.31
CA LEU A 121 -10.44 -11.89 -6.97
C LEU A 121 -10.15 -12.88 -8.10
N LEU A 122 -11.19 -13.45 -8.72
CA LEU A 122 -11.05 -14.34 -9.87
C LEU A 122 -10.44 -13.60 -11.08
N ALA A 123 -10.85 -12.36 -11.32
CA ALA A 123 -10.28 -11.53 -12.40
C ALA A 123 -8.80 -11.23 -12.16
N TRP A 124 -8.39 -10.97 -10.92
CA TRP A 124 -7.00 -10.76 -10.55
C TRP A 124 -6.16 -12.05 -10.64
N HIS A 125 -6.70 -13.19 -10.24
CA HIS A 125 -5.98 -14.46 -10.29
C HIS A 125 -5.62 -14.91 -11.71
N ARG A 126 -6.41 -14.48 -12.70
CA ARG A 126 -6.14 -14.76 -14.12
C ARG A 126 -5.08 -13.85 -14.74
N GLN A 127 -4.62 -12.80 -14.05
CA GLN A 127 -3.62 -11.89 -14.58
C GLN A 127 -2.23 -12.52 -14.51
N ASP A 128 -1.47 -12.41 -15.59
CA ASP A 128 -0.06 -12.76 -15.57
C ASP A 128 0.69 -11.81 -14.62
N SER A 129 1.39 -12.41 -13.67
CA SER A 129 2.21 -11.71 -12.69
C SER A 129 3.52 -11.16 -13.29
N GLY A 130 3.87 -11.50 -14.54
CA GLY A 130 5.04 -10.98 -15.23
C GLY A 130 6.36 -11.22 -14.49
N GLY A 131 6.42 -12.28 -13.69
CA GLY A 131 7.56 -12.60 -12.82
C GLY A 131 7.67 -11.76 -11.55
N CYS A 132 6.77 -10.80 -11.31
CA CYS A 132 6.76 -9.94 -10.11
C CYS A 132 6.08 -10.62 -8.90
N VAL A 133 6.36 -11.90 -8.67
CA VAL A 133 5.94 -12.64 -7.47
C VAL A 133 6.78 -12.11 -6.30
N GLY A 134 6.14 -11.76 -5.17
CA GLY A 134 6.90 -11.32 -3.99
C GLY A 134 7.75 -12.46 -3.44
N MET A 135 8.84 -12.14 -2.73
CA MET A 135 9.48 -13.10 -1.85
C MET A 135 8.46 -13.53 -0.79
N VAL A 136 8.01 -14.79 -0.88
CA VAL A 136 7.20 -15.40 0.16
C VAL A 136 8.17 -15.87 1.23
N ASP A 137 8.45 -15.04 2.21
CA ASP A 137 9.15 -15.47 3.42
C ASP A 137 8.20 -16.40 4.21
N ASN A 138 8.16 -17.67 3.78
CA ASN A 138 7.55 -18.76 4.53
C ASN A 138 8.43 -19.08 5.75
N THR A 139 8.64 -18.14 6.67
CA THR A 139 9.04 -18.50 8.02
C THR A 139 7.79 -19.02 8.74
N ARG A 140 7.36 -20.23 8.36
CA ARG A 140 6.57 -21.07 9.24
C ARG A 140 7.48 -21.33 10.43
N LYS A 141 7.27 -20.60 11.54
CA LYS A 141 7.73 -21.08 12.84
C LYS A 141 6.97 -22.38 13.08
N THR A 142 7.53 -23.50 12.62
CA THR A 142 7.20 -24.81 13.12
C THR A 142 7.54 -24.74 14.61
N PHE A 143 6.52 -24.57 15.45
CA PHE A 143 6.64 -24.84 16.86
C PHE A 143 6.87 -26.35 16.97
N GLY A 144 8.12 -26.75 16.79
CA GLY A 144 8.58 -28.11 16.97
C GLY A 144 8.33 -28.47 18.42
N ARG A 145 7.35 -29.34 18.62
CA ARG A 145 7.10 -30.07 19.85
C ARG A 145 8.39 -30.86 20.16
N THR A 146 9.30 -30.30 20.94
CA THR A 146 10.41 -31.07 21.51
C THR A 146 9.83 -31.90 22.65
N GLY A 147 9.36 -33.09 22.32
CA GLY A 147 9.36 -34.19 23.27
C GLY A 147 10.79 -34.72 23.34
N THR A 148 11.41 -34.61 24.51
CA THR A 148 12.46 -35.54 24.93
C THR A 148 12.10 -36.01 26.32
N ALA A 149 11.86 -37.31 26.40
CA ALA A 149 11.64 -38.07 27.61
C ALA A 149 12.94 -38.26 28.40
N SER A 150 12.75 -38.56 29.69
CA SER A 150 13.60 -39.36 30.58
C SER A 150 14.86 -38.75 31.19
N GLY A 151 14.90 -38.85 32.53
CA GLY A 151 15.96 -38.51 33.46
C GLY A 151 15.39 -38.37 34.86
#